data_AF-A0A847MAE8-F1
#
_entry.id   AF-A0A847MAE8-F1
#
_cell.length_a   1.000
_cell.length_b   1.000
_cell.length_c   1.000
_cell.angle_alpha   90.00
_cell.angle_beta   90.00
_cell.angle_gamma   90.00
#
_symmetry.space_group_name_H-M   'P 1'
#
loop_
_entity.id
_entity.type
_entity.pdbx_description
1 polymer ?
#
loop_
_entity_poly.entity_id
_entity_poly.type
_entity_poly.pdbx_seq_one_letter_code
_entity_poly.pdbx_strand_id
1 'polypeptide(L)'
;MSLDWRSRKSLVIESDDWGVCSWAPDRDTFETVRQMEVTRDYFERLKSWIAGSLETPDEMERLFAFLERYRGRDGRPANLVANYGVANPDYDRIEQSGMQQYYDLFLDEGFPRGWERGDIISKAREGISRGVWVTEYHTRLHHAQPYKWLEAVRRGSPQASALFAHSMFQCEERRREYEDMTPSQQVAWAVPAIRRMAKLFGRSARCGINSDAYLETEKIWAAEGIQVRLDRNSTPNSGSAEPLTEPLMGSVQPDSGLAYLRRNCYLEPLGSGDLDDPRGAKAAYDAILHVWEAGEPAVCSSHRKNYVSLIAEEADNGYDQAEWLLEKLADEHPDMYFLSSWEVAQMCRQGASAELFGDHVVVRNWTDHEMRVTQCLPENSKPGDYRVLIGDHVPGLEYDAGDMTVFCAPGDYLIELETPCSMEKKPG
;
A
#
# COMPACT_ATOMS: atom_id res chain seq x y z
N MET A 1 16.92 21.34 -5.02
CA MET A 1 17.15 21.76 -3.62
C MET A 1 16.96 20.54 -2.75
N SER A 2 17.85 20.27 -1.79
CA SER A 2 17.66 19.17 -0.85
C SER A 2 16.82 19.66 0.33
N LEU A 3 15.64 19.09 0.54
CA LEU A 3 14.86 19.30 1.77
C LEU A 3 15.68 18.88 2.99
N ASP A 4 15.51 19.60 4.11
CA ASP A 4 16.10 19.21 5.38
C ASP A 4 15.16 18.27 6.14
N TRP A 5 15.28 16.96 5.88
CA TRP A 5 14.52 15.95 6.60
C TRP A 5 14.93 15.80 8.07
N ARG A 6 16.10 16.30 8.50
CA ARG A 6 16.53 16.20 9.91
C ARG A 6 15.64 17.02 10.84
N SER A 7 15.20 18.19 10.37
CA SER A 7 14.26 19.06 11.10
C SER A 7 12.79 18.70 10.85
N ARG A 8 12.53 17.74 9.96
CA ARG A 8 11.20 17.29 9.53
C ARG A 8 11.10 15.77 9.61
N LYS A 9 11.32 15.24 10.82
CA LYS A 9 11.16 13.82 11.11
C LYS A 9 9.81 13.34 10.59
N SER A 10 9.82 12.30 9.77
CA SER A 10 8.61 11.78 9.15
C SER A 10 8.62 10.27 9.11
N LEU A 11 7.44 9.68 9.33
CA LEU A 11 7.19 8.25 9.20
C LEU A 11 6.12 8.01 8.13
N VAL A 12 6.44 7.15 7.17
CA VAL A 12 5.51 6.48 6.27
C VAL A 12 5.43 5.02 6.68
N ILE A 13 4.23 4.44 6.73
CA ILE A 13 4.04 3.00 6.96
C ILE A 13 3.40 2.43 5.70
N GLU A 14 4.15 1.61 4.97
CA GLU A 14 3.68 0.92 3.78
C GLU A 14 3.34 -0.52 4.13
N SER A 15 2.15 -1.00 3.75
CA SER A 15 1.72 -2.36 4.03
C SER A 15 1.22 -3.08 2.79
N ASP A 16 1.77 -4.26 2.54
CA ASP A 16 1.46 -5.04 1.34
C ASP A 16 0.39 -6.11 1.57
N ASP A 17 -0.07 -6.68 0.45
CA ASP A 17 -0.93 -7.86 0.32
C ASP A 17 -2.42 -7.67 0.65
N TRP A 18 -2.91 -6.43 0.74
CA TRP A 18 -4.33 -6.15 0.94
C TRP A 18 -5.18 -6.65 -0.24
N GLY A 19 -6.35 -7.23 0.02
CA GLY A 19 -7.23 -7.83 -1.00
C GLY A 19 -6.79 -9.18 -1.58
N VAL A 20 -5.63 -9.71 -1.19
CA VAL A 20 -5.08 -10.95 -1.77
C VAL A 20 -5.65 -12.21 -1.08
N CYS A 21 -6.09 -13.20 -1.87
CA CYS A 21 -6.63 -14.50 -1.43
C CYS A 21 -5.65 -15.66 -1.70
N SER A 22 -4.40 -15.54 -1.24
CA SER A 22 -3.28 -16.40 -1.67
C SER A 22 -3.07 -17.68 -0.86
N TRP A 23 -3.11 -17.55 0.47
CA TRP A 23 -2.86 -18.63 1.42
C TRP A 23 -4.15 -19.36 1.76
N ALA A 24 -4.71 -19.22 2.95
CA ALA A 24 -5.91 -19.96 3.35
C ALA A 24 -7.11 -19.03 3.65
N PRO A 25 -8.32 -19.41 3.23
CA PRO A 25 -9.54 -18.63 3.47
C PRO A 25 -9.95 -18.62 4.94
N ASP A 26 -9.68 -19.69 5.68
CA ASP A 26 -10.10 -19.88 7.06
C ASP A 26 -9.16 -20.85 7.81
N ARG A 27 -9.37 -20.97 9.12
CA ARG A 27 -8.55 -21.78 10.00
C ARG A 27 -8.68 -23.27 9.68
N ASP A 28 -9.86 -23.77 9.34
CA ASP A 28 -10.07 -25.20 9.07
C ASP A 28 -9.35 -25.63 7.78
N THR A 29 -9.39 -24.78 6.76
CA THR A 29 -8.66 -24.94 5.51
C THR A 29 -7.16 -24.86 5.75
N PHE A 30 -6.69 -23.88 6.52
CA PHE A 30 -5.28 -23.77 6.92
C PHE A 30 -4.78 -25.05 7.62
N GLU A 31 -5.54 -25.54 8.59
CA GLU A 31 -5.25 -26.76 9.35
C GLU A 31 -5.27 -28.02 8.48
N THR A 32 -6.19 -28.08 7.52
CA THR A 32 -6.30 -29.20 6.58
C THR A 32 -5.12 -29.21 5.62
N VAL A 33 -4.84 -28.07 4.98
CA VAL A 33 -3.82 -27.97 3.94
C VAL A 33 -2.43 -28.10 4.53
N ARG A 34 -2.14 -27.57 5.73
CA ARG A 34 -0.81 -27.73 6.36
C ARG A 34 -0.44 -29.19 6.66
N GLN A 35 -1.43 -30.07 6.81
CA GLN A 35 -1.21 -31.48 7.13
C GLN A 35 -1.01 -32.36 5.90
N MET A 36 -1.37 -31.87 4.71
CA MET A 36 -1.20 -32.62 3.47
C MET A 36 0.28 -32.85 3.16
N GLU A 37 0.62 -34.06 2.73
CA GLU A 37 2.01 -34.43 2.44
C GLU A 37 2.61 -33.55 1.33
N VAL A 38 1.82 -33.17 0.33
CA VAL A 38 2.26 -32.41 -0.86
C VAL A 38 2.49 -30.91 -0.61
N THR A 39 2.07 -30.39 0.55
CA THR A 39 2.20 -28.97 0.94
C THR A 39 3.06 -28.75 2.18
N ARG A 40 3.41 -29.81 2.92
CA ARG A 40 4.10 -29.71 4.21
C ARG A 40 5.41 -28.92 4.13
N ASP A 41 6.29 -29.27 3.19
CA ASP A 41 7.59 -28.59 3.01
C ASP A 41 7.41 -27.09 2.68
N TYR A 42 6.43 -26.78 1.83
CA TYR A 42 6.09 -25.41 1.48
C TYR A 42 5.62 -24.60 2.69
N PHE A 43 4.75 -25.17 3.53
CA PHE A 43 4.28 -24.53 4.76
C PHE A 43 5.41 -24.35 5.78
N GLU A 44 6.27 -25.35 5.95
CA GLU A 44 7.44 -25.28 6.84
C GLU A 44 8.44 -24.20 6.39
N ARG A 45 8.63 -24.02 5.09
CA ARG A 45 9.51 -22.99 4.54
C ARG A 45 8.97 -21.57 4.70
N LEU A 46 7.66 -21.38 4.46
CA LEU A 46 7.03 -20.07 4.59
C LEU A 46 6.78 -19.66 6.05
N LYS A 47 6.75 -20.62 6.98
CA LYS A 47 6.60 -20.38 8.41
C LYS A 47 5.42 -19.44 8.68
N SER A 48 5.68 -18.31 9.33
CA SER A 48 4.65 -17.38 9.78
C SER A 48 3.96 -16.61 8.68
N TRP A 49 4.47 -16.57 7.44
CA TRP A 49 3.77 -15.92 6.33
C TRP A 49 2.42 -16.57 6.01
N ILE A 50 2.32 -17.89 6.13
CA ILE A 50 1.19 -18.67 5.60
C ILE A 50 -0.08 -18.58 6.44
N ALA A 51 0.02 -18.05 7.67
CA ALA A 51 -1.13 -17.79 8.53
C ALA A 51 -1.83 -16.46 8.21
N GLY A 52 -1.39 -15.72 7.18
CA GLY A 52 -2.08 -14.54 6.67
C GLY A 52 -3.32 -14.93 5.89
N SER A 53 -4.36 -14.11 5.95
CA SER A 53 -5.61 -14.31 5.22
C SER A 53 -6.16 -12.98 4.71
N LEU A 54 -7.29 -13.04 4.02
CA LEU A 54 -8.02 -11.87 3.56
C LEU A 54 -8.60 -11.12 4.77
N GLU A 55 -8.47 -9.80 4.75
CA GLU A 55 -8.99 -8.92 5.78
C GLU A 55 -10.52 -9.01 5.89
N THR A 56 -11.04 -8.74 7.09
CA THR A 56 -12.46 -8.53 7.36
C THR A 56 -12.73 -7.08 7.73
N PRO A 57 -13.97 -6.57 7.59
CA PRO A 57 -14.33 -5.25 8.06
C PRO A 57 -14.01 -4.98 9.55
N ASP A 58 -14.12 -6.00 10.40
CA ASP A 58 -13.85 -5.86 11.85
C ASP A 58 -12.34 -5.74 12.14
N GLU A 59 -11.50 -6.50 11.43
CA GLU A 59 -10.03 -6.37 11.53
C GLU A 59 -9.56 -5.02 11.00
N MET A 60 -10.15 -4.55 9.90
CA MET A 60 -9.88 -3.21 9.36
C MET A 60 -10.33 -2.13 10.35
N GLU A 61 -11.50 -2.27 10.98
CA GLU A 61 -11.97 -1.33 12.00
C GLU A 61 -11.01 -1.25 13.19
N ARG A 62 -10.55 -2.40 13.70
CA ARG A 62 -9.55 -2.46 14.77
C ARG A 62 -8.29 -1.69 14.38
N LEU A 63 -7.81 -1.87 13.14
CA LEU A 63 -6.61 -1.19 12.64
C LEU A 63 -6.83 0.32 12.46
N PHE A 64 -7.99 0.74 11.96
CA PHE A 64 -8.32 2.16 11.82
C PHE A 64 -8.38 2.86 13.18
N ALA A 65 -9.09 2.27 14.14
CA ALA A 65 -9.17 2.79 15.49
C ALA A 65 -7.79 2.85 16.18
N PHE A 66 -6.92 1.87 15.92
CA PHE A 66 -5.55 1.86 16.40
C PHE A 66 -4.71 3.03 15.84
N LEU A 67 -4.75 3.24 14.52
CA LEU A 67 -4.03 4.34 13.85
C LEU A 67 -4.53 5.71 14.33
N GLU A 68 -5.82 5.84 14.59
CA GLU A 68 -6.44 7.06 15.13
C GLU A 68 -6.02 7.41 16.57
N ARG A 69 -5.25 6.58 17.27
CA ARG A 69 -4.71 6.95 18.59
C ARG A 69 -3.49 7.86 18.49
N TYR A 70 -2.78 7.83 17.36
CA TYR A 70 -1.53 8.56 17.17
C TYR A 70 -1.75 9.77 16.28
N ARG A 71 -1.10 10.88 16.59
CA ARG A 71 -1.24 12.14 15.85
C ARG A 71 0.13 12.66 15.47
N GLY A 72 0.26 13.08 14.22
CA GLY A 72 1.45 13.78 13.74
C GLY A 72 1.42 15.24 14.18
N ARG A 73 2.53 15.94 13.92
CA ARG A 73 2.71 17.37 14.18
C ARG A 73 1.61 18.25 13.61
N ASP A 74 1.06 17.86 12.46
CA ASP A 74 -0.01 18.58 11.76
C ASP A 74 -1.42 18.21 12.26
N GLY A 75 -1.52 17.42 13.34
CA GLY A 75 -2.77 17.01 13.95
C GLY A 75 -3.51 15.91 13.19
N ARG A 76 -2.93 15.34 12.13
CA ARG A 76 -3.51 14.20 11.41
C ARG A 76 -3.21 12.87 12.10
N PRO A 77 -4.10 11.87 11.96
CA PRO A 77 -3.83 10.54 12.47
C PRO A 77 -2.62 9.91 11.76
N ALA A 78 -2.04 8.89 12.38
CA ALA A 78 -1.22 7.95 11.64
C ALA A 78 -2.04 7.35 10.49
N ASN A 79 -1.38 7.06 9.37
CA ASN A 79 -2.03 6.42 8.22
C ASN A 79 -1.19 5.25 7.71
N LEU A 80 -1.87 4.33 7.04
CA LEU A 80 -1.25 3.19 6.38
C LEU A 80 -1.38 3.36 4.87
N VAL A 81 -0.25 3.27 4.16
CA VAL A 81 -0.22 3.10 2.71
C VAL A 81 -0.48 1.62 2.41
N ALA A 82 -1.75 1.27 2.25
CA ALA A 82 -2.22 -0.08 1.99
C ALA A 82 -2.13 -0.40 0.49
N ASN A 83 -1.20 -1.28 0.13
CA ASN A 83 -0.96 -1.70 -1.25
C ASN A 83 -1.85 -2.90 -1.60
N TYR A 84 -2.75 -2.72 -2.55
CA TYR A 84 -3.80 -3.68 -2.89
C TYR A 84 -3.48 -4.57 -4.10
N GLY A 85 -3.69 -5.87 -3.91
CA GLY A 85 -4.00 -6.79 -5.00
C GLY A 85 -5.48 -6.64 -5.38
N VAL A 86 -5.78 -6.41 -6.65
CA VAL A 86 -7.16 -6.05 -7.08
C VAL A 86 -7.99 -7.18 -7.66
N ALA A 87 -7.39 -8.37 -7.83
CA ALA A 87 -8.10 -9.54 -8.34
C ALA A 87 -7.55 -10.84 -7.74
N ASN A 88 -8.36 -11.89 -7.82
CA ASN A 88 -8.02 -13.24 -7.38
C ASN A 88 -8.52 -14.27 -8.42
N PRO A 89 -8.01 -15.51 -8.45
CA PRO A 89 -8.46 -16.48 -9.44
C PRO A 89 -9.94 -16.84 -9.28
N ASP A 90 -10.66 -16.92 -10.39
CA ASP A 90 -12.03 -17.45 -10.43
C ASP A 90 -11.99 -18.96 -10.64
N TYR A 91 -11.85 -19.68 -9.52
CA TYR A 91 -11.71 -21.14 -9.52
C TYR A 91 -12.89 -21.84 -10.21
N ASP A 92 -14.11 -21.35 -10.00
CA ASP A 92 -15.31 -21.96 -10.58
C ASP A 92 -15.32 -21.83 -12.11
N ARG A 93 -14.99 -20.64 -12.66
CA ARG A 93 -14.90 -20.47 -14.12
C ARG A 93 -13.71 -21.20 -14.72
N ILE A 94 -12.59 -21.26 -14.00
CA ILE A 94 -11.43 -22.05 -14.41
C ILE A 94 -11.81 -23.54 -14.50
N GLU A 95 -12.51 -24.08 -13.50
CA GLU A 95 -13.04 -25.45 -13.49
C GLU A 95 -14.02 -25.71 -14.64
N GLN A 96 -14.98 -24.80 -14.85
CA GLN A 96 -15.96 -24.89 -15.94
C GLN A 96 -15.31 -24.88 -17.33
N SER A 97 -14.14 -24.25 -17.46
CA SER A 97 -13.35 -24.27 -18.70
C SER A 97 -12.55 -25.56 -18.90
N GLY A 98 -12.58 -26.50 -17.95
CA GLY A 98 -11.74 -27.69 -17.96
C GLY A 98 -10.25 -27.36 -17.80
N MET A 99 -9.92 -26.35 -17.00
CA MET A 99 -8.54 -25.85 -16.77
C MET A 99 -7.85 -25.34 -18.05
N GLN A 100 -8.60 -24.94 -19.08
CA GLN A 100 -8.03 -24.50 -20.36
C GLN A 100 -7.76 -23.00 -20.42
N GLN A 101 -8.47 -22.21 -19.61
CA GLN A 101 -8.34 -20.75 -19.62
C GLN A 101 -8.33 -20.21 -18.19
N TYR A 102 -7.46 -19.22 -17.96
CA TYR A 102 -7.41 -18.48 -16.71
C TYR A 102 -8.52 -17.44 -16.67
N TYR A 103 -9.19 -17.34 -15.52
CA TYR A 103 -10.19 -16.31 -15.21
C TYR A 103 -9.87 -15.73 -13.85
N ASP A 104 -10.19 -14.46 -13.67
CA ASP A 104 -10.11 -13.76 -12.40
C ASP A 104 -11.45 -13.12 -12.01
N LEU A 105 -11.59 -12.92 -10.71
CA LEU A 105 -12.61 -12.12 -10.05
C LEU A 105 -11.92 -10.86 -9.52
N PHE A 106 -12.33 -9.68 -10.00
CA PHE A 106 -11.92 -8.43 -9.37
C PHE A 106 -12.64 -8.25 -8.02
N LEU A 107 -12.03 -7.50 -7.10
CA LEU A 107 -12.61 -7.28 -5.76
C LEU A 107 -14.01 -6.63 -5.78
N ASP A 108 -14.36 -5.89 -6.84
CA ASP A 108 -15.69 -5.31 -7.01
C ASP A 108 -16.73 -6.28 -7.62
N GLU A 109 -16.29 -7.47 -8.01
CA GLU A 109 -17.12 -8.52 -8.62
C GLU A 109 -17.38 -9.66 -7.61
N GLY A 110 -16.52 -9.82 -6.60
CA GLY A 110 -16.72 -10.74 -5.48
C GLY A 110 -15.40 -11.35 -4.99
N PHE A 111 -15.52 -12.44 -4.24
CA PHE A 111 -14.40 -13.22 -3.73
C PHE A 111 -14.48 -14.67 -4.23
N PRO A 112 -13.34 -15.36 -4.35
CA PRO A 112 -13.33 -16.80 -4.60
C PRO A 112 -14.12 -17.57 -3.52
N ARG A 113 -14.66 -18.74 -3.89
CA ARG A 113 -15.38 -19.63 -2.97
C ARG A 113 -14.62 -19.82 -1.64
N GLY A 114 -15.29 -19.56 -0.53
CA GLY A 114 -14.73 -19.71 0.82
C GLY A 114 -14.00 -18.48 1.36
N TRP A 115 -13.71 -17.48 0.52
CA TRP A 115 -13.04 -16.25 0.91
C TRP A 115 -14.03 -15.11 1.24
N GLU A 116 -15.32 -15.40 1.36
CA GLU A 116 -16.34 -14.39 1.65
C GLU A 116 -16.14 -13.79 3.05
N ARG A 117 -15.54 -12.59 3.12
CA ARG A 117 -15.15 -11.92 4.38
C ARG A 117 -15.80 -10.57 4.62
N GLY A 118 -16.97 -10.34 4.02
CA GLY A 118 -17.73 -9.09 4.14
C GLY A 118 -17.32 -8.03 3.11
N ASP A 119 -17.83 -6.81 3.28
CA ASP A 119 -17.60 -5.70 2.34
C ASP A 119 -16.36 -4.88 2.71
N ILE A 120 -15.19 -5.44 2.39
CA ILE A 120 -13.89 -4.81 2.64
C ILE A 120 -13.67 -3.55 1.79
N ILE A 121 -14.36 -3.40 0.66
CA ILE A 121 -14.21 -2.25 -0.23
C ILE A 121 -14.92 -1.04 0.37
N SER A 122 -16.15 -1.20 0.85
CA SER A 122 -16.84 -0.15 1.59
C SER A 122 -16.10 0.20 2.88
N LYS A 123 -15.54 -0.79 3.59
CA LYS A 123 -14.72 -0.51 4.78
C LYS A 123 -13.40 0.22 4.42
N ALA A 124 -12.72 -0.13 3.33
CA ALA A 124 -11.54 0.61 2.86
C ALA A 124 -11.88 2.08 2.56
N ARG A 125 -13.03 2.34 1.93
CA ARG A 125 -13.52 3.71 1.67
C ARG A 125 -13.80 4.49 2.95
N GLU A 126 -14.26 3.82 4.01
CA GLU A 126 -14.40 4.41 5.35
C GLU A 126 -13.04 4.79 5.94
N GLY A 127 -12.03 3.91 5.83
CA GLY A 127 -10.67 4.24 6.26
C GLY A 127 -10.06 5.42 5.50
N ILE A 128 -10.34 5.53 4.20
CA ILE A 128 -9.93 6.67 3.36
C ILE A 128 -10.61 7.96 3.84
N SER A 129 -11.91 7.92 4.13
CA SER A 129 -12.63 9.11 4.61
C SER A 129 -12.17 9.56 6.00
N ARG A 130 -11.72 8.62 6.84
CA ARG A 130 -11.11 8.88 8.16
C ARG A 130 -9.67 9.39 8.08
N GLY A 131 -9.04 9.33 6.90
CA GLY A 131 -7.65 9.78 6.70
C GLY A 131 -6.58 8.83 7.26
N VAL A 132 -6.96 7.59 7.61
CA VAL A 132 -6.03 6.56 8.13
C VAL A 132 -5.64 5.51 7.10
N TRP A 133 -6.29 5.54 5.93
CA TRP A 133 -6.08 4.56 4.87
C TRP A 133 -5.74 5.24 3.55
N VAL A 134 -4.57 4.90 2.99
CA VAL A 134 -4.12 5.39 1.68
C VAL A 134 -3.95 4.19 0.77
N THR A 135 -4.85 4.01 -0.20
CA THR A 135 -4.85 2.83 -1.07
C THR A 135 -3.98 3.04 -2.31
N GLU A 136 -3.00 2.18 -2.50
CA GLU A 136 -2.06 2.22 -3.63
C GLU A 136 -1.98 0.85 -4.34
N TYR A 137 -1.40 0.82 -5.54
CA TYR A 137 -1.45 -0.37 -6.40
C TYR A 137 -0.32 -1.34 -6.08
N HIS A 138 -0.65 -2.61 -5.82
CA HIS A 138 0.33 -3.69 -5.69
C HIS A 138 0.39 -4.56 -6.94
N THR A 139 -0.76 -5.14 -7.30
CA THR A 139 -0.76 -6.23 -8.28
C THR A 139 -2.17 -6.52 -8.80
N ARG A 140 -2.25 -7.20 -9.94
CA ARG A 140 -3.49 -7.88 -10.31
C ARG A 140 -3.59 -9.21 -9.59
N LEU A 141 -2.51 -10.01 -9.57
CA LEU A 141 -2.43 -11.29 -8.88
C LEU A 141 -1.05 -11.46 -8.24
N HIS A 142 -1.01 -11.51 -6.90
CA HIS A 142 0.24 -11.44 -6.16
C HIS A 142 1.12 -12.69 -6.32
N HIS A 143 2.36 -12.55 -6.80
CA HIS A 143 3.33 -13.65 -6.91
C HIS A 143 2.85 -14.91 -7.63
N ALA A 144 1.94 -14.76 -8.57
CA ALA A 144 1.51 -15.85 -9.43
C ALA A 144 1.41 -15.37 -10.88
N GLN A 145 2.28 -15.91 -11.73
CA GLN A 145 2.10 -15.80 -13.17
C GLN A 145 0.89 -16.68 -13.54
N PRO A 146 -0.22 -16.10 -14.03
CA PRO A 146 -1.52 -16.76 -14.13
C PRO A 146 -1.50 -17.98 -15.07
N TYR A 147 -0.83 -17.86 -16.21
CA TYR A 147 -0.78 -18.89 -17.25
C TYR A 147 0.08 -20.08 -16.83
N LYS A 148 1.23 -19.81 -16.22
CA LYS A 148 2.11 -20.86 -15.68
C LYS A 148 1.42 -21.56 -14.51
N TRP A 149 0.79 -20.80 -13.61
CA TRP A 149 0.05 -21.36 -12.47
C TRP A 149 -1.02 -22.33 -12.95
N LEU A 150 -1.87 -21.89 -13.87
CA LEU A 150 -2.88 -22.77 -14.46
C LEU A 150 -2.26 -23.97 -15.20
N GLU A 151 -1.14 -23.78 -15.89
CA GLU A 151 -0.42 -24.88 -16.54
C GLU A 151 0.06 -25.95 -15.55
N ALA A 152 0.51 -25.54 -14.36
CA ALA A 152 0.92 -26.47 -13.32
C ALA A 152 -0.26 -27.28 -12.78
N VAL A 153 -1.42 -26.64 -12.59
CA VAL A 153 -2.68 -27.31 -12.24
C VAL A 153 -3.07 -28.30 -13.34
N ARG A 154 -3.06 -27.86 -14.61
CA ARG A 154 -3.42 -28.68 -15.78
C ARG A 154 -2.52 -29.90 -15.98
N ARG A 155 -1.23 -29.79 -15.66
CA ARG A 155 -0.26 -30.89 -15.71
C ARG A 155 -0.37 -31.84 -14.51
N GLY A 156 -1.26 -31.57 -13.56
CA GLY A 156 -1.45 -32.41 -12.37
C GLY A 156 -0.28 -32.31 -11.39
N SER A 157 0.36 -31.13 -11.26
CA SER A 157 1.31 -30.92 -10.16
C SER A 157 0.61 -31.21 -8.83
N PRO A 158 1.14 -32.13 -7.99
CA PRO A 158 0.44 -32.55 -6.77
C PRO A 158 0.13 -31.37 -5.84
N GLN A 159 1.09 -30.48 -5.63
CA GLN A 159 0.92 -29.31 -4.78
C GLN A 159 -0.05 -28.30 -5.39
N ALA A 160 0.12 -27.93 -6.67
CA ALA A 160 -0.74 -26.93 -7.30
C ALA A 160 -2.19 -27.40 -7.36
N SER A 161 -2.43 -28.69 -7.63
CA SER A 161 -3.76 -29.27 -7.67
C SER A 161 -4.41 -29.30 -6.28
N ALA A 162 -3.64 -29.64 -5.23
CA ALA A 162 -4.13 -29.62 -3.86
C ALA A 162 -4.52 -28.21 -3.41
N LEU A 163 -3.66 -27.22 -3.66
CA LEU A 163 -3.94 -25.82 -3.34
C LEU A 163 -5.15 -25.28 -4.12
N PHE A 164 -5.24 -25.59 -5.41
CA PHE A 164 -6.39 -25.19 -6.24
C PHE A 164 -7.71 -25.71 -5.68
N ALA A 165 -7.76 -26.96 -5.21
CA ALA A 165 -8.97 -27.55 -4.63
C ALA A 165 -9.50 -26.79 -3.40
N HIS A 166 -8.61 -26.07 -2.71
CA HIS A 166 -8.90 -25.23 -1.55
C HIS A 166 -8.99 -23.74 -1.87
N SER A 167 -9.13 -23.38 -3.16
CA SER A 167 -9.18 -21.99 -3.62
C SER A 167 -7.96 -21.18 -3.17
N MET A 168 -6.78 -21.81 -3.24
CA MET A 168 -5.47 -21.22 -2.97
C MET A 168 -4.63 -21.25 -4.25
N PHE A 169 -3.67 -20.33 -4.40
CA PHE A 169 -2.85 -20.27 -5.62
C PHE A 169 -1.36 -20.11 -5.38
N GLN A 170 -0.94 -19.67 -4.20
CA GLN A 170 0.48 -19.48 -3.92
C GLN A 170 1.13 -20.85 -3.66
N CYS A 171 2.03 -21.23 -4.56
CA CYS A 171 2.77 -22.48 -4.49
C CYS A 171 4.26 -22.24 -4.28
N GLU A 172 5.02 -23.33 -4.11
CA GLU A 172 6.44 -23.32 -3.80
C GLU A 172 7.29 -22.51 -4.78
N GLU A 173 6.99 -22.65 -6.08
CA GLU A 173 7.62 -21.87 -7.13
C GLU A 173 7.05 -20.45 -7.10
N ARG A 174 7.78 -19.53 -6.46
CA ARG A 174 7.50 -18.10 -6.62
C ARG A 174 7.63 -17.75 -8.10
N ARG A 175 6.52 -17.39 -8.72
CA ARG A 175 6.47 -17.02 -10.14
C ARG A 175 6.27 -15.53 -10.25
N ARG A 176 7.18 -14.90 -10.99
CA ARG A 176 7.13 -13.46 -11.22
C ARG A 176 5.86 -13.15 -12.00
N GLU A 177 5.05 -12.21 -11.53
CA GLU A 177 3.73 -11.92 -12.11
C GLU A 177 3.77 -11.73 -13.64
N TYR A 178 4.79 -11.01 -14.12
CA TYR A 178 4.93 -10.66 -15.53
C TYR A 178 5.92 -11.57 -16.29
N GLU A 179 6.30 -12.72 -15.73
CA GLU A 179 7.25 -13.63 -16.38
C GLU A 179 6.73 -14.12 -17.74
N ASP A 180 7.61 -14.09 -18.74
CA ASP A 180 7.35 -14.51 -20.14
C ASP A 180 6.19 -13.78 -20.85
N MET A 181 5.68 -12.68 -20.29
CA MET A 181 4.67 -11.86 -20.95
C MET A 181 5.31 -10.91 -21.96
N THR A 182 4.79 -10.89 -23.18
CA THR A 182 5.09 -9.82 -24.14
C THR A 182 4.62 -8.46 -23.61
N PRO A 183 5.14 -7.33 -24.12
CA PRO A 183 4.65 -6.01 -23.73
C PRO A 183 3.14 -5.84 -23.91
N SER A 184 2.56 -6.38 -24.99
CA SER A 184 1.11 -6.33 -25.21
C SER A 184 0.32 -7.16 -24.20
N GLN A 185 0.86 -8.31 -23.77
CA GLN A 185 0.25 -9.12 -22.70
C GLN A 185 0.32 -8.40 -21.35
N GLN A 186 1.42 -7.73 -21.03
CA GLN A 186 1.53 -6.93 -19.81
C GLN A 186 0.55 -5.76 -19.81
N VAL A 187 0.36 -5.07 -20.94
CA VAL A 187 -0.65 -4.02 -21.08
C VAL A 187 -2.05 -4.59 -20.82
N ALA A 188 -2.40 -5.70 -21.47
CA ALA A 188 -3.68 -6.37 -21.27
C ALA A 188 -3.87 -6.89 -19.83
N TRP A 189 -2.77 -7.21 -19.14
CA TRP A 189 -2.78 -7.67 -17.77
C TRP A 189 -2.93 -6.53 -16.75
N ALA A 190 -2.05 -5.53 -16.80
CA ALA A 190 -1.91 -4.49 -15.79
C ALA A 190 -2.92 -3.34 -15.94
N VAL A 191 -3.23 -2.89 -17.17
CA VAL A 191 -4.07 -1.69 -17.38
C VAL A 191 -5.47 -1.86 -16.77
N PRO A 192 -6.20 -2.98 -16.97
CA PRO A 192 -7.50 -3.17 -16.34
C PRO A 192 -7.45 -3.15 -14.81
N ALA A 193 -6.35 -3.65 -14.22
CA ALA A 193 -6.15 -3.70 -12.78
C ALA A 193 -5.87 -2.31 -12.18
N ILE A 194 -4.96 -1.54 -12.78
CA ILE A 194 -4.63 -0.18 -12.32
C ILE A 194 -5.86 0.72 -12.39
N ARG A 195 -6.59 0.69 -13.52
CA ARG A 195 -7.83 1.48 -13.68
C ARG A 195 -8.93 1.08 -12.70
N ARG A 196 -8.92 -0.16 -12.21
CA ARG A 196 -9.92 -0.64 -11.25
C ARG A 196 -9.77 0.00 -9.89
N MET A 197 -8.57 0.50 -9.52
CA MET A 197 -8.34 1.21 -8.24
C MET A 197 -9.33 2.37 -8.04
N ALA A 198 -9.58 3.18 -9.08
CA ALA A 198 -10.53 4.28 -9.02
C ALA A 198 -11.96 3.80 -8.74
N LYS A 199 -12.37 2.69 -9.37
CA LYS A 199 -13.70 2.09 -9.15
C LYS A 199 -13.81 1.49 -7.75
N LEU A 200 -12.77 0.84 -7.26
CA LEU A 200 -12.74 0.21 -5.94
C LEU A 200 -12.76 1.26 -4.83
N PHE A 201 -11.86 2.23 -4.87
CA PHE A 201 -11.57 3.09 -3.73
C PHE A 201 -12.00 4.54 -3.91
N GLY A 202 -12.57 4.91 -5.07
CA GLY A 202 -12.93 6.30 -5.38
C GLY A 202 -11.73 7.20 -5.65
N ARG A 203 -10.52 6.66 -5.69
CA ARG A 203 -9.27 7.36 -6.05
C ARG A 203 -8.40 6.50 -6.96
N SER A 204 -7.75 7.14 -7.93
CA SER A 204 -6.69 6.49 -8.69
C SER A 204 -5.44 6.33 -7.83
N ALA A 205 -4.73 5.21 -8.00
CA ALA A 205 -3.42 5.03 -7.39
C ALA A 205 -2.41 6.04 -7.95
N ARG A 206 -1.52 6.54 -7.09
CA ARG A 206 -0.36 7.38 -7.44
C ARG A 206 0.94 6.60 -7.30
N CYS A 207 0.94 5.57 -6.47
CA CYS A 207 2.08 4.73 -6.19
C CYS A 207 1.80 3.29 -6.65
N GLY A 208 2.85 2.63 -7.12
CA GLY A 208 2.85 1.22 -7.46
C GLY A 208 3.99 0.51 -6.76
N ILE A 209 3.71 -0.64 -6.15
CA ILE A 209 4.69 -1.57 -5.60
C ILE A 209 4.46 -2.94 -6.19
N ASN A 210 5.52 -3.71 -6.46
CA ASN A 210 5.46 -5.08 -6.97
C ASN A 210 6.88 -5.55 -7.20
N SER A 211 7.44 -6.45 -6.40
CA SER A 211 8.83 -6.89 -6.59
C SER A 211 9.14 -7.48 -7.99
N ASP A 212 8.14 -7.88 -8.75
CA ASP A 212 8.31 -8.56 -10.04
C ASP A 212 8.22 -7.59 -11.24
N ALA A 213 7.90 -6.32 -11.00
CA ALA A 213 7.87 -5.28 -12.04
C ALA A 213 9.28 -4.95 -12.55
N TYR A 214 9.38 -4.83 -13.87
CA TYR A 214 10.57 -4.39 -14.59
C TYR A 214 10.28 -3.10 -15.35
N LEU A 215 11.30 -2.51 -15.97
CA LEU A 215 11.19 -1.19 -16.58
C LEU A 215 10.04 -1.06 -17.60
N GLU A 216 9.81 -2.09 -18.42
CA GLU A 216 8.67 -2.08 -19.35
C GLU A 216 7.31 -2.05 -18.64
N THR A 217 7.20 -2.76 -17.51
CA THR A 217 6.01 -2.71 -16.64
C THR A 217 5.85 -1.32 -16.03
N GLU A 218 6.94 -0.70 -15.57
CA GLU A 218 6.94 0.65 -15.00
C GLU A 218 6.46 1.70 -16.02
N LYS A 219 6.85 1.58 -17.29
CA LYS A 219 6.34 2.45 -18.37
C LYS A 219 4.83 2.31 -18.56
N ILE A 220 4.30 1.09 -18.46
CA ILE A 220 2.85 0.84 -18.51
C ILE A 220 2.16 1.49 -17.31
N TRP A 221 2.74 1.35 -16.11
CA TRP A 221 2.20 1.97 -14.90
C TRP A 221 2.18 3.50 -15.02
N ALA A 222 3.27 4.09 -15.51
CA ALA A 222 3.38 5.53 -15.75
C ALA A 222 2.31 6.02 -16.74
N ALA A 223 2.07 5.28 -17.83
CA ALA A 223 1.04 5.60 -18.80
C ALA A 223 -0.39 5.56 -18.22
N GLU A 224 -0.61 4.82 -17.13
CA GLU A 224 -1.89 4.72 -16.41
C GLU A 224 -1.97 5.63 -15.17
N GLY A 225 -1.03 6.56 -15.00
CA GLY A 225 -1.08 7.62 -13.99
C GLY A 225 -0.39 7.30 -12.66
N ILE A 226 0.27 6.14 -12.54
CA ILE A 226 1.22 5.89 -11.45
C ILE A 226 2.41 6.83 -11.63
N GLN A 227 2.86 7.46 -10.55
CA GLN A 227 3.96 8.41 -10.56
C GLN A 227 5.13 7.99 -9.68
N VAL A 228 4.91 7.02 -8.80
CA VAL A 228 5.90 6.56 -7.83
C VAL A 228 5.99 5.05 -7.86
N ARG A 229 7.22 4.53 -7.85
CA ARG A 229 7.55 3.13 -7.69
C ARG A 229 8.11 2.93 -6.28
N LEU A 230 7.39 2.18 -5.45
CA LEU A 230 7.80 1.88 -4.08
C LEU A 230 8.69 0.63 -4.04
N ASP A 231 9.32 0.43 -2.88
CA ASP A 231 10.25 -0.67 -2.57
C ASP A 231 11.30 -0.89 -3.69
N ARG A 232 11.85 0.21 -4.22
CA ARG A 232 13.01 0.12 -5.11
C ARG A 232 14.26 0.14 -4.24
N ASN A 233 14.81 -1.04 -4.00
CA ASN A 233 16.08 -1.20 -3.30
C ASN A 233 17.24 -1.32 -4.29
N SER A 234 18.46 -1.08 -3.80
CA SER A 234 19.67 -1.07 -4.63
C SER A 234 20.06 -2.45 -5.17
N THR A 235 19.38 -3.53 -4.77
CA THR A 235 19.53 -4.84 -5.40
C THR A 235 18.48 -5.02 -6.51
N PRO A 236 18.86 -5.21 -7.78
CA PRO A 236 17.91 -5.54 -8.82
C PRO A 236 17.23 -6.88 -8.51
N ASN A 237 15.90 -6.95 -8.65
CA ASN A 237 15.11 -8.17 -8.51
C ASN A 237 15.47 -9.25 -9.56
N SER A 238 16.33 -8.92 -10.53
CA SER A 238 16.98 -9.86 -11.46
C SER A 238 18.41 -10.13 -11.00
N GLY A 239 18.71 -11.35 -10.56
CA GLY A 239 20.01 -11.78 -10.03
C GLY A 239 21.18 -11.80 -11.02
N SER A 240 21.43 -10.71 -11.74
CA SER A 240 22.57 -10.56 -12.65
C SER A 240 22.97 -9.11 -12.95
N ALA A 241 22.67 -8.15 -12.06
CA ALA A 241 23.20 -6.80 -12.20
C ALA A 241 23.76 -6.28 -10.87
N GLU A 242 24.87 -5.55 -10.97
CA GLU A 242 25.51 -4.80 -9.89
C GLU A 242 24.48 -3.99 -9.10
N PRO A 243 24.69 -3.77 -7.79
CA PRO A 243 23.81 -2.93 -7.00
C PRO A 243 23.66 -1.54 -7.64
N LEU A 244 22.45 -0.99 -7.66
CA LEU A 244 22.21 0.42 -8.00
C LEU A 244 23.01 1.26 -6.99
N THR A 245 23.99 2.00 -7.50
CA THR A 245 24.89 2.86 -6.72
C THR A 245 24.27 4.23 -6.40
N GLU A 246 23.08 4.52 -6.94
CA GLU A 246 22.42 5.83 -6.78
C GLU A 246 21.44 5.85 -5.59
N PRO A 247 21.29 7.02 -4.92
CA PRO A 247 20.28 7.20 -3.89
C PRO A 247 18.89 7.06 -4.52
N LEU A 248 18.15 6.01 -4.13
CA LEU A 248 16.83 5.70 -4.69
C LEU A 248 15.71 6.54 -4.09
N MET A 249 15.93 7.20 -2.95
CA MET A 249 14.91 8.03 -2.31
C MET A 249 14.68 9.32 -3.12
N GLY A 250 13.59 9.37 -3.88
CA GLY A 250 13.19 10.53 -4.67
C GLY A 250 13.87 10.66 -6.04
N SER A 251 14.70 9.70 -6.44
CA SER A 251 15.29 9.70 -7.79
C SER A 251 14.22 9.42 -8.84
N VAL A 252 14.45 9.87 -10.08
CA VAL A 252 13.50 9.68 -11.18
C VAL A 252 14.11 8.75 -12.22
N GLN A 253 13.37 7.69 -12.58
CA GLN A 253 13.77 6.80 -13.66
C GLN A 253 13.58 7.53 -15.01
N PRO A 254 14.62 7.69 -15.85
CA PRO A 254 14.55 8.56 -17.04
C PRO A 254 13.56 8.13 -18.15
N ASP A 255 13.36 6.82 -18.34
CA ASP A 255 12.52 6.24 -19.39
C ASP A 255 11.04 6.11 -19.02
N SER A 256 10.72 5.82 -17.76
CA SER A 256 9.35 5.71 -17.24
C SER A 256 8.86 7.01 -16.60
N GLY A 257 9.77 7.87 -16.13
CA GLY A 257 9.46 9.10 -15.42
C GLY A 257 8.97 8.88 -13.98
N LEU A 258 8.97 7.63 -13.50
CA LEU A 258 8.55 7.30 -12.13
C LEU A 258 9.58 7.80 -11.13
N ALA A 259 9.10 8.41 -10.04
CA ALA A 259 9.91 8.63 -8.86
C ALA A 259 10.11 7.30 -8.13
N TYR A 260 11.29 7.04 -7.62
CA TYR A 260 11.60 5.87 -6.82
C TYR A 260 11.57 6.23 -5.34
N LEU A 261 11.02 5.33 -4.53
CA LEU A 261 11.16 5.35 -3.08
C LEU A 261 11.66 3.97 -2.64
N ARG A 262 12.53 3.97 -1.63
CA ARG A 262 12.99 2.76 -0.97
C ARG A 262 12.33 2.62 0.39
N ARG A 263 12.13 1.39 0.83
CA ARG A 263 11.89 1.10 2.24
C ARG A 263 13.25 1.10 2.95
N ASN A 264 13.38 1.91 3.99
CA ASN A 264 14.62 2.04 4.75
C ASN A 264 14.47 1.66 6.23
N CYS A 265 13.25 1.28 6.63
CA CYS A 265 12.91 0.74 7.95
C CYS A 265 11.95 -0.47 7.77
N TYR A 266 11.89 -1.39 8.73
CA TYR A 266 11.08 -2.61 8.60
C TYR A 266 10.45 -3.00 9.93
N LEU A 267 9.11 -3.06 9.98
CA LEU A 267 8.31 -3.63 11.05
C LEU A 267 7.63 -4.91 10.52
N GLU A 268 8.38 -6.00 10.54
CA GLU A 268 8.00 -7.31 10.00
C GLU A 268 8.17 -8.43 11.04
N PRO A 269 7.50 -8.32 12.22
CA PRO A 269 7.63 -9.32 13.28
C PRO A 269 7.10 -10.69 12.85
N LEU A 270 6.18 -10.73 11.86
CA LEU A 270 5.66 -11.96 11.25
C LEU A 270 5.24 -12.97 12.33
N GLY A 271 4.39 -12.53 13.25
CA GLY A 271 3.86 -13.33 14.36
C GLY A 271 4.74 -13.41 15.61
N SER A 272 5.97 -12.90 15.57
CA SER A 272 6.84 -12.86 16.76
C SER A 272 6.37 -11.80 17.77
N GLY A 273 6.15 -12.22 19.02
CA GLY A 273 5.91 -11.33 20.16
C GLY A 273 7.19 -10.79 20.81
N ASP A 274 8.37 -11.19 20.33
CA ASP A 274 9.64 -10.69 20.84
C ASP A 274 9.94 -9.31 20.22
N LEU A 275 9.90 -8.26 21.07
CA LEU A 275 10.23 -6.89 20.66
C LEU A 275 11.69 -6.75 20.17
N ASP A 276 12.59 -7.65 20.60
CA ASP A 276 14.00 -7.70 20.20
C ASP A 276 14.23 -8.58 18.95
N ASP A 277 13.17 -9.12 18.30
CA ASP A 277 13.33 -9.76 16.98
C ASP A 277 14.02 -8.75 16.02
N PRO A 278 14.99 -9.18 15.21
CA PRO A 278 15.65 -8.30 14.24
C PRO A 278 14.72 -7.63 13.22
N ARG A 279 13.48 -8.10 13.09
CA ARG A 279 12.40 -7.53 12.27
C ARG A 279 11.28 -6.90 13.11
N GLY A 280 11.44 -6.87 14.43
CA GLY A 280 10.50 -6.34 15.40
C GLY A 280 10.63 -4.83 15.62
N ALA A 281 9.88 -4.34 16.59
CA ALA A 281 9.64 -2.92 16.82
C ALA A 281 10.89 -2.15 17.26
N LYS A 282 11.77 -2.75 18.09
CA LYS A 282 13.01 -2.08 18.52
C LYS A 282 13.97 -1.88 17.35
N ALA A 283 14.14 -2.90 16.51
CA ALA A 283 14.96 -2.80 15.30
C ALA A 283 14.38 -1.76 14.32
N ALA A 284 13.05 -1.72 14.16
CA ALA A 284 12.37 -0.70 13.36
C ALA A 284 12.61 0.71 13.90
N TYR A 285 12.48 0.91 15.22
CA TYR A 285 12.71 2.18 15.90
C TYR A 285 14.16 2.67 15.70
N ASP A 286 15.14 1.80 15.94
CA ASP A 286 16.56 2.15 15.76
C ASP A 286 16.87 2.53 14.30
N ALA A 287 16.30 1.81 13.33
CA ALA A 287 16.41 2.14 11.92
C ALA A 287 15.80 3.50 11.57
N ILE A 288 14.62 3.81 12.15
CA ILE A 288 13.93 5.10 11.96
C ILE A 288 14.80 6.27 12.47
N LEU A 289 15.36 6.13 13.67
CA LEU A 289 16.27 7.15 14.20
C LEU A 289 17.49 7.35 13.30
N HIS A 290 18.08 6.24 12.84
CA HIS A 290 19.26 6.27 11.99
C HIS A 290 19.00 7.01 10.66
N VAL A 291 17.87 6.74 10.00
CA VAL A 291 17.56 7.41 8.71
C VAL A 291 17.20 8.88 8.89
N TRP A 292 16.57 9.26 10.01
CA TRP A 292 16.36 10.66 10.34
C TRP A 292 17.67 11.40 10.60
N GLU A 293 18.63 10.80 11.32
CA GLU A 293 19.97 11.36 11.50
C GLU A 293 20.73 11.50 10.16
N ALA A 294 20.51 10.56 9.23
CA ALA A 294 21.04 10.61 7.88
C ALA A 294 20.41 11.72 7.01
N GLY A 295 19.29 12.31 7.43
CA GLY A 295 18.58 13.34 6.69
C GLY A 295 17.68 12.76 5.60
N GLU A 296 17.02 11.64 5.88
CA GLU A 296 16.02 11.02 5.02
C GLU A 296 14.69 10.82 5.76
N PRO A 297 13.55 10.76 5.04
CA PRO A 297 12.29 10.31 5.62
C PRO A 297 12.38 8.82 5.99
N ALA A 298 11.71 8.42 7.06
CA ALA A 298 11.55 7.01 7.38
C ALA A 298 10.37 6.43 6.59
N VAL A 299 10.66 5.45 5.73
CA VAL A 299 9.67 4.69 4.97
C VAL A 299 9.74 3.25 5.48
N CYS A 300 8.79 2.91 6.35
CA CYS A 300 8.74 1.67 7.10
C CYS A 300 7.87 0.63 6.38
N SER A 301 8.44 -0.54 6.12
CA SER A 301 7.72 -1.72 5.63
C SER A 301 6.88 -2.33 6.73
N SER A 302 5.68 -2.78 6.38
CA SER A 302 4.88 -3.73 7.11
C SER A 302 4.11 -4.62 6.12
N HIS A 303 3.39 -5.63 6.61
CA HIS A 303 2.52 -6.46 5.78
C HIS A 303 1.17 -6.67 6.47
N ARG A 304 0.11 -6.89 5.67
CA ARG A 304 -1.23 -7.20 6.18
C ARG A 304 -1.21 -8.34 7.22
N LYS A 305 -0.33 -9.33 7.02
CA LYS A 305 -0.13 -10.48 7.93
C LYS A 305 0.11 -10.08 9.39
N ASN A 306 0.71 -8.92 9.65
CA ASN A 306 0.95 -8.46 11.03
C ASN A 306 -0.35 -8.09 11.74
N TYR A 307 -1.42 -7.78 11.01
CA TYR A 307 -2.70 -7.32 11.57
C TYR A 307 -3.86 -8.28 11.31
N VAL A 308 -3.73 -9.13 10.29
CA VAL A 308 -4.75 -10.10 9.84
C VAL A 308 -4.13 -11.48 9.79
N SER A 309 -4.59 -12.36 10.67
CA SER A 309 -4.07 -13.74 10.74
C SER A 309 -5.10 -14.75 11.22
N LEU A 310 -4.99 -15.96 10.68
CA LEU A 310 -5.73 -17.13 11.16
C LEU A 310 -5.24 -17.63 12.53
N ILE A 311 -4.07 -17.16 12.98
CA ILE A 311 -3.52 -17.41 14.32
C ILE A 311 -3.66 -16.09 15.08
N ALA A 312 -4.66 -16.01 15.96
CA ALA A 312 -5.01 -14.78 16.67
C ALA A 312 -3.82 -14.17 17.44
N GLU A 313 -3.02 -15.01 18.12
CA GLU A 313 -1.82 -14.58 18.84
C GLU A 313 -0.80 -13.88 17.93
N GLU A 314 -0.67 -14.29 16.66
CA GLU A 314 0.26 -13.64 15.73
C GLU A 314 -0.21 -12.24 15.32
N ALA A 315 -1.54 -12.03 15.21
CA ALA A 315 -2.09 -10.70 14.96
C ALA A 315 -1.95 -9.81 16.21
N ASP A 316 -2.25 -10.34 17.40
CA ASP A 316 -2.07 -9.61 18.66
C ASP A 316 -0.60 -9.20 18.86
N ASN A 317 0.35 -10.11 18.63
CA ASN A 317 1.78 -9.78 18.65
C ASN A 317 2.14 -8.68 17.65
N GLY A 318 1.55 -8.67 16.46
CA GLY A 318 1.78 -7.61 15.49
C GLY A 318 1.23 -6.25 15.93
N TYR A 319 0.06 -6.23 16.59
CA TYR A 319 -0.47 -5.02 17.21
C TYR A 319 0.41 -4.54 18.37
N ASP A 320 0.90 -5.43 19.23
CA ASP A 320 1.78 -5.08 20.36
C ASP A 320 3.11 -4.47 19.87
N GLN A 321 3.68 -5.02 18.79
CA GLN A 321 4.89 -4.49 18.14
C GLN A 321 4.63 -3.10 17.55
N ALA A 322 3.50 -2.92 16.82
CA ALA A 322 3.13 -1.63 16.24
C ALA A 322 2.81 -0.59 17.33
N GLU A 323 2.12 -0.99 18.40
CA GLU A 323 1.79 -0.14 19.55
C GLU A 323 3.07 0.37 20.20
N TRP A 324 4.00 -0.53 20.52
CA TRP A 324 5.27 -0.16 21.12
C TRP A 324 6.03 0.85 20.25
N LEU A 325 6.09 0.61 18.94
CA LEU A 325 6.80 1.49 18.01
C LEU A 325 6.17 2.88 17.97
N LEU A 326 4.86 2.95 17.72
CA LEU A 326 4.16 4.22 17.52
C LEU A 326 4.03 5.02 18.81
N GLU A 327 3.83 4.37 19.96
CA GLU A 327 3.81 5.03 21.27
C GLU A 327 5.18 5.63 21.60
N LYS A 328 6.26 4.84 21.43
CA LYS A 328 7.62 5.34 21.69
C LYS A 328 8.01 6.50 20.78
N LEU A 329 7.68 6.42 19.48
CA LEU A 329 7.95 7.52 18.55
C LEU A 329 7.11 8.76 18.87
N ALA A 330 5.83 8.60 19.23
CA ALA A 330 4.97 9.73 19.60
C ALA A 330 5.43 10.42 20.89
N ASP A 331 5.87 9.66 21.89
CA ASP A 331 6.36 10.18 23.17
C ASP A 331 7.70 10.93 23.03
N GLU A 332 8.64 10.37 22.25
CA GLU A 332 9.99 10.92 22.13
C GLU A 332 10.15 11.93 20.98
N HIS A 333 9.27 11.87 19.98
CA HIS A 333 9.27 12.73 18.80
C HIS A 333 7.87 13.28 18.50
N PRO A 334 7.26 14.05 19.42
CA PRO A 334 5.91 14.60 19.25
C PRO A 334 5.78 15.59 18.07
N ASP A 335 6.90 16.00 17.48
CA ASP A 335 6.98 16.87 16.31
C ASP A 335 7.17 16.11 14.99
N MET A 336 7.08 14.79 14.97
CA MET A 336 7.14 14.00 13.74
C MET A 336 5.88 14.13 12.88
N TYR A 337 6.02 13.94 11.58
CA TYR A 337 4.91 13.87 10.63
C TYR A 337 4.59 12.42 10.26
N PHE A 338 3.30 12.06 10.21
CA PHE A 338 2.87 10.88 9.48
C PHE A 338 2.59 11.26 8.03
N LEU A 339 3.37 10.73 7.09
CA LEU A 339 3.21 11.04 5.67
C LEU A 339 2.78 9.81 4.89
N SER A 340 2.18 10.02 3.72
CA SER A 340 2.04 8.99 2.70
C SER A 340 3.31 8.88 1.84
N SER A 341 3.43 7.80 1.06
CA SER A 341 4.49 7.67 0.06
C SER A 341 4.36 8.73 -1.05
N TRP A 342 3.14 9.14 -1.40
CA TRP A 342 2.92 10.18 -2.42
C TRP A 342 3.35 11.57 -1.94
N GLU A 343 3.07 11.92 -0.68
CA GLU A 343 3.59 13.13 -0.04
C GLU A 343 5.12 13.14 -0.09
N VAL A 344 5.78 12.07 0.34
CA VAL A 344 7.26 11.97 0.33
C VAL A 344 7.82 12.13 -1.09
N ALA A 345 7.25 11.47 -2.10
CA ALA A 345 7.72 11.58 -3.48
C ALA A 345 7.62 13.01 -4.04
N GLN A 346 6.51 13.71 -3.78
CA GLN A 346 6.36 15.12 -4.15
C GLN A 346 7.40 15.99 -3.44
N MET A 347 7.54 15.80 -2.13
CA MET A 347 8.50 16.55 -1.30
C MET A 347 9.94 16.36 -1.81
N CYS A 348 10.38 15.13 -2.06
CA CYS A 348 11.71 14.89 -2.61
C CYS A 348 11.95 15.58 -3.97
N ARG A 349 10.92 15.68 -4.81
CA ARG A 349 11.03 16.27 -6.16
C ARG A 349 11.06 17.80 -6.16
N GLN A 350 10.21 18.42 -5.35
CA GLN A 350 9.96 19.86 -5.45
C GLN A 350 9.92 20.62 -4.12
N GLY A 351 9.98 19.93 -2.98
CA GLY A 351 9.92 20.55 -1.65
C GLY A 351 8.52 20.93 -1.17
N ALA A 352 7.49 20.60 -1.95
CA ALA A 352 6.09 20.87 -1.65
C ALA A 352 5.20 19.70 -2.10
N SER A 353 4.07 19.49 -1.41
CA SER A 353 3.12 18.42 -1.70
C SER A 353 1.67 18.89 -1.54
N ALA A 354 0.76 18.20 -2.25
CA ALA A 354 -0.67 18.23 -1.97
C ALA A 354 -1.20 16.80 -1.98
N GLU A 355 -2.03 16.43 -1.00
CA GLU A 355 -2.74 15.15 -1.01
C GLU A 355 -4.10 15.24 -0.32
N LEU A 356 -5.06 14.51 -0.87
CA LEU A 356 -6.42 14.33 -0.36
C LEU A 356 -6.47 13.30 0.77
N PHE A 357 -7.04 13.69 1.91
CA PHE A 357 -7.39 12.83 3.03
C PHE A 357 -8.87 13.00 3.36
N GLY A 358 -9.69 12.06 2.91
CA GLY A 358 -11.14 12.10 3.10
C GLY A 358 -11.79 13.37 2.54
N ASP A 359 -12.16 14.29 3.41
CA ASP A 359 -12.89 15.52 3.12
C ASP A 359 -12.00 16.78 3.09
N HIS A 360 -10.68 16.65 3.12
CA HIS A 360 -9.76 17.78 3.06
C HIS A 360 -8.50 17.44 2.27
N VAL A 361 -7.84 18.47 1.75
CA VAL A 361 -6.51 18.37 1.14
C VAL A 361 -5.50 18.99 2.08
N VAL A 362 -4.38 18.31 2.29
CA VAL A 362 -3.24 18.86 3.01
C VAL A 362 -2.20 19.30 2.02
N VAL A 363 -1.81 20.56 2.12
CA VAL A 363 -0.79 21.20 1.29
C VAL A 363 0.41 21.53 2.16
N ARG A 364 1.60 21.22 1.68
CA ARG A 364 2.84 21.56 2.36
C ARG A 364 3.79 22.24 1.42
N ASN A 365 4.52 23.20 1.97
CA ASN A 365 5.65 23.81 1.32
C ASN A 365 6.77 23.98 2.35
N TRP A 366 7.81 23.16 2.21
CA TRP A 366 8.99 23.19 3.08
C TRP A 366 10.19 23.85 2.40
N THR A 367 9.97 24.57 1.30
CA THR A 367 10.99 25.44 0.71
C THR A 367 11.02 26.80 1.42
N ASP A 368 11.89 27.70 0.96
CA ASP A 368 12.02 29.08 1.43
C ASP A 368 11.29 30.10 0.53
N HIS A 369 10.52 29.64 -0.45
CA HIS A 369 9.81 30.48 -1.42
C HIS A 369 8.41 29.93 -1.71
N GLU A 370 7.59 30.72 -2.40
CA GLU A 370 6.25 30.28 -2.79
C GLU A 370 6.33 29.11 -3.79
N MET A 371 5.47 28.11 -3.59
CA MET A 371 5.35 26.95 -4.45
C MET A 371 3.95 26.85 -5.04
N ARG A 372 3.87 26.23 -6.22
CA ARG A 372 2.60 25.86 -6.85
C ARG A 372 2.44 24.35 -6.79
N VAL A 373 1.36 23.88 -6.16
CA VAL A 373 0.99 22.47 -6.12
C VAL A 373 -0.43 22.26 -6.64
N THR A 374 -0.70 21.09 -7.20
CA THR A 374 -2.02 20.76 -7.77
C THR A 374 -2.51 19.42 -7.24
N GLN A 375 -3.79 19.35 -6.92
CA GLN A 375 -4.49 18.15 -6.47
C GLN A 375 -5.82 18.02 -7.21
N CYS A 376 -6.06 16.86 -7.82
CA CYS A 376 -7.35 16.53 -8.40
C CYS A 376 -8.32 16.18 -7.27
N LEU A 377 -9.48 16.84 -7.25
CA LEU A 377 -10.52 16.64 -6.24
C LEU A 377 -11.51 15.55 -6.69
N PRO A 378 -12.20 14.88 -5.74
CA PRO A 378 -13.26 13.95 -6.08
C PRO A 378 -14.38 14.63 -6.87
N GLU A 379 -15.09 13.86 -7.71
CA GLU A 379 -16.21 14.38 -8.49
C GLU A 379 -17.21 15.14 -7.59
N ASN A 380 -17.72 16.25 -8.10
CA ASN A 380 -18.65 17.16 -7.40
C ASN A 380 -18.11 17.83 -6.12
N SER A 381 -16.80 17.72 -5.83
CA SER A 381 -16.17 18.42 -4.70
C SER A 381 -15.50 19.72 -5.16
N LYS A 382 -15.53 20.74 -4.30
CA LYS A 382 -14.84 22.02 -4.50
C LYS A 382 -14.01 22.38 -3.27
N PRO A 383 -12.93 23.15 -3.41
CA PRO A 383 -12.23 23.69 -2.25
C PRO A 383 -13.14 24.66 -1.49
N GLY A 384 -13.20 24.48 -0.18
CA GLY A 384 -13.92 25.34 0.76
C GLY A 384 -12.96 26.19 1.59
N ASP A 385 -13.27 26.29 2.89
CA ASP A 385 -12.44 27.02 3.86
C ASP A 385 -11.05 26.38 4.01
N TYR A 386 -10.08 27.16 4.45
CA TYR A 386 -8.74 26.69 4.75
C TYR A 386 -8.34 26.99 6.19
N ARG A 387 -7.39 26.21 6.70
CA ARG A 387 -6.77 26.36 8.02
C ARG A 387 -5.26 26.29 7.86
N VAL A 388 -4.56 27.25 8.43
CA VAL A 388 -3.09 27.20 8.51
C VAL A 388 -2.73 26.26 9.65
N LEU A 389 -2.04 25.16 9.34
CA LEU A 389 -1.56 24.21 10.33
C LEU A 389 -0.22 24.67 10.90
N ILE A 390 0.68 25.15 10.03
CA ILE A 390 2.01 25.68 10.38
C ILE A 390 2.35 26.86 9.48
N GLY A 391 2.80 27.97 10.08
CA GLY A 391 3.13 29.22 9.39
C GLY A 391 2.05 30.29 9.60
N ASP A 392 2.19 31.42 8.89
CA ASP A 392 1.38 32.63 9.14
C ASP A 392 0.67 33.18 7.88
N HIS A 393 0.83 32.51 6.74
CA HIS A 393 0.38 33.03 5.45
C HIS A 393 -0.92 32.38 4.95
N VAL A 394 -1.65 33.12 4.12
CA VAL A 394 -2.86 32.62 3.45
C VAL A 394 -2.46 32.05 2.08
N PRO A 395 -2.81 30.80 1.74
CA PRO A 395 -2.53 30.27 0.42
C PRO A 395 -3.41 30.95 -0.65
N GLY A 396 -2.83 31.22 -1.82
CA GLY A 396 -3.61 31.52 -3.02
C GLY A 396 -4.24 30.24 -3.57
N LEU A 397 -5.48 30.30 -4.04
CA LEU A 397 -6.22 29.11 -4.49
C LEU A 397 -6.93 29.37 -5.81
N GLU A 398 -6.70 28.48 -6.77
CA GLU A 398 -7.39 28.40 -8.05
C GLU A 398 -8.06 27.02 -8.18
N TYR A 399 -9.25 26.98 -8.79
CA TYR A 399 -9.97 25.74 -9.05
C TYR A 399 -10.56 25.76 -10.44
N ASP A 400 -10.19 24.78 -11.26
CA ASP A 400 -10.69 24.61 -12.61
C ASP A 400 -10.89 23.12 -12.93
N ALA A 401 -12.04 22.78 -13.53
CA ALA A 401 -12.36 21.44 -14.02
C ALA A 401 -12.07 20.26 -13.06
N GLY A 402 -12.19 20.46 -11.74
CA GLY A 402 -11.91 19.41 -10.73
C GLY A 402 -10.50 19.45 -10.15
N ASP A 403 -9.59 20.21 -10.76
CA ASP A 403 -8.23 20.39 -10.26
C ASP A 403 -8.13 21.65 -9.39
N MET A 404 -7.64 21.44 -8.16
CA MET A 404 -7.30 22.51 -7.23
C MET A 404 -5.82 22.83 -7.35
N THR A 405 -5.48 24.09 -7.64
CA THR A 405 -4.11 24.60 -7.62
C THR A 405 -3.94 25.56 -6.45
N VAL A 406 -2.86 25.36 -5.70
CA VAL A 406 -2.54 26.14 -4.50
C VAL A 406 -1.18 26.80 -4.67
N PHE A 407 -1.17 28.11 -4.49
CA PHE A 407 0.02 28.96 -4.41
C PHE A 407 0.33 29.15 -2.93
N CYS A 408 1.21 28.31 -2.41
CA CYS A 408 1.49 28.22 -0.99
C CYS A 408 2.84 28.86 -0.67
N ALA A 409 2.83 29.83 0.24
CA ALA A 409 4.04 30.26 0.94
C ALA A 409 4.61 29.09 1.79
N PRO A 410 5.83 29.20 2.34
CA PRO A 410 6.35 28.19 3.25
C PRO A 410 5.42 27.96 4.44
N GLY A 411 5.00 26.71 4.64
CA GLY A 411 4.01 26.33 5.64
C GLY A 411 3.24 25.05 5.31
N ASP A 412 2.40 24.66 6.25
CA ASP A 412 1.49 23.51 6.13
C ASP A 412 0.04 24.03 6.24
N TYR A 413 -0.83 23.58 5.34
CA TYR A 413 -2.19 24.07 5.16
C TYR A 413 -3.17 22.91 5.04
N LEU A 414 -4.36 23.07 5.59
CA LEU A 414 -5.50 22.19 5.37
C LEU A 414 -6.55 22.96 4.59
N ILE A 415 -7.06 22.39 3.52
CA ILE A 415 -8.15 22.96 2.70
C ILE A 415 -9.31 21.99 2.79
N GLU A 416 -10.41 22.42 3.42
CA GLU A 416 -11.64 21.65 3.53
C GLU A 416 -12.30 21.51 2.16
N LEU A 417 -13.03 20.42 1.94
CA LEU A 417 -13.81 20.21 0.73
C LEU A 417 -15.30 20.46 0.97
N GLU A 418 -15.90 21.26 0.09
CA GLU A 418 -17.33 21.38 -0.03
C GLU A 418 -17.86 20.26 -0.92
N THR A 419 -18.72 19.40 -0.36
CA THR A 419 -19.46 18.38 -1.10
C THR A 419 -20.96 18.69 -1.06
N PRO A 420 -21.75 18.26 -2.05
CA PRO A 420 -23.19 18.59 -2.10
C PRO A 420 -23.97 18.16 -0.83
N CYS A 421 -23.49 17.14 -0.12
CA CYS A 421 -24.10 16.62 1.11
C CYS A 421 -23.81 17.51 2.34
N SER A 422 -22.75 18.31 2.35
CA SER A 422 -22.43 19.22 3.48
C SER A 422 -23.30 20.48 3.51
N MET A 423 -24.00 20.80 2.40
CA MET A 423 -24.91 21.95 2.33
C MET A 423 -26.26 21.74 3.06
N GLU A 424 -26.61 20.51 3.46
CA GLU A 424 -27.86 20.23 4.20
C GLU A 424 -27.71 20.30 5.73
N LYS A 425 -26.51 20.51 6.26
CA LYS A 425 -26.27 20.66 7.71
C LYS A 425 -25.93 22.10 8.11
N LYS A 426 -26.82 23.05 7.80
CA LYS A 426 -26.92 24.30 8.59
C LYS A 426 -28.25 24.31 9.34
N PRO A 427 -28.27 24.13 10.68
CA PRO A 427 -29.46 24.41 11.45
C PRO A 427 -29.68 25.94 11.48
N GLY A 428 -30.90 26.36 11.18
CA GLY A 428 -31.35 27.75 11.31
C GLY A 428 -31.52 28.20 12.76
#